data_AF-A0A524CTU5-F1
#
_entry.id   AF-A0A524CTU5-F1
#
_cell.length_a   1.000
_cell.length_b   1.000
_cell.length_c   1.000
_cell.angle_alpha   90.00
_cell.angle_beta   90.00
_cell.angle_gamma   90.00
#
_symmetry.space_group_name_H-M   'P 1'
#
loop_
_entity.id
_entity.type
_entity.pdbx_description
1 polymer ?
#
loop_
_entity_poly.entity_id
_entity_poly.type
_entity_poly.pdbx_seq_one_letter_code
_entity_poly.pdbx_strand_id
1 'polypeptide(L)' 'MDKGEIVADGEPREILSMGLCEEIGIGVPKATTVYKRLRESGLELSRVPLTGEELALLVKEASLL' A
#
# COMPACT_ATOMS: atom_id res chain seq x y z
N MET A 1 8.17 -8.68 11.92
CA MET A 1 9.03 -8.82 13.11
C MET A 1 10.12 -7.78 13.03
N ASP A 2 10.51 -7.18 14.15
CA ASP A 2 11.70 -6.35 14.28
C ASP A 2 12.33 -6.61 15.64
N LYS A 3 13.67 -6.69 15.73
CA LYS A 3 14.41 -6.93 16.98
C LYS A 3 13.92 -8.09 17.86
N GLY A 4 13.36 -9.14 17.26
CA GLY A 4 12.87 -10.31 17.99
C GLY A 4 11.41 -10.24 18.46
N GLU A 5 10.68 -9.17 18.11
CA GLU A 5 9.28 -8.98 18.50
C GLU A 5 8.34 -8.92 17.29
N ILE A 6 7.06 -9.27 17.52
CA ILE A 6 5.99 -9.10 16.54
C ILE A 6 5.54 -7.63 16.62
N VAL A 7 5.95 -6.83 15.64
CA VAL A 7 5.61 -5.40 15.54
C VAL A 7 4.28 -5.11 14.83
N ALA A 8 3.80 -6.07 14.03
CA ALA A 8 2.55 -5.99 13.29
C ALA A 8 2.12 -7.41 12.91
N ASP A 9 0.82 -7.68 13.03
CA ASP A 9 0.16 -8.91 12.61
C ASP A 9 -1.28 -8.56 12.18
N GLY A 10 -1.68 -9.01 10.99
CA GLY A 10 -2.95 -8.61 10.39
C GLY A 10 -2.99 -8.79 8.87
N GLU A 11 -4.07 -8.27 8.27
CA GLU A 11 -4.28 -8.39 6.82
C GLU A 11 -3.20 -7.63 6.03
N PRO A 12 -2.63 -8.19 4.95
CA PRO A 12 -1.53 -7.58 4.22
C PRO A 12 -1.81 -6.15 3.75
N ARG A 13 -3.06 -5.85 3.35
CA ARG A 13 -3.45 -4.51 2.89
C ARG A 13 -3.43 -3.47 4.00
N GLU A 14 -3.76 -3.88 5.21
CA GLU A 14 -3.72 -3.01 6.39
C GLU A 14 -2.26 -2.76 6.73
N ILE A 15 -1.48 -3.81 7.00
CA ILE A 15 -0.10 -3.71 7.48
C ILE A 15 0.82 -2.99 6.49
N LEU A 16 0.77 -3.34 5.19
CA LEU A 16 1.66 -2.75 4.19
C LEU A 16 1.33 -1.27 3.89
N SER A 17 0.16 -0.80 4.30
CA SER A 17 -0.24 0.60 4.18
C SER A 17 0.21 1.48 5.35
N MET A 18 0.58 0.90 6.50
CA MET A 18 0.75 1.60 7.78
C MET A 18 2.02 2.47 7.94
N GLY A 19 2.88 2.60 6.93
CA GLY A 19 4.15 3.34 7.04
C GLY A 19 5.22 2.64 7.90
N LEU A 20 4.79 1.79 8.84
CA LEU A 20 5.63 0.99 9.73
C LEU A 20 6.71 0.20 8.99
N CYS A 21 6.37 -0.42 7.85
CA CYS A 21 7.34 -1.18 7.06
C CYS A 21 8.52 -0.29 6.64
N GLU A 22 8.25 0.90 6.12
CA GLU A 22 9.27 1.86 5.74
C GLU A 22 10.12 2.34 6.93
N GLU A 23 9.48 2.60 8.08
CA GLU A 23 10.16 3.05 9.31
C GLU A 23 11.19 2.03 9.83
N ILE A 24 10.90 0.73 9.70
CA ILE A 24 11.81 -0.35 10.11
C ILE A 24 12.73 -0.83 8.98
N GLY A 25 12.75 -0.14 7.83
CA GLY A 25 13.63 -0.45 6.70
C GLY A 25 13.20 -1.64 5.83
N ILE A 26 11.92 -2.03 5.90
CA ILE A 26 11.32 -3.09 5.07
C ILE A 26 10.64 -2.47 3.85
N GLY A 27 11.03 -2.92 2.66
CA GLY A 27 10.37 -2.53 1.42
C GLY A 27 8.94 -3.06 1.33
N VAL A 28 8.06 -2.29 0.67
CA VAL A 28 6.69 -2.70 0.34
C VAL A 28 6.56 -2.94 -1.18
N PRO A 29 5.50 -3.63 -1.65
CA PRO A 29 5.26 -3.77 -3.08
C PRO A 29 5.21 -2.42 -3.80
N LYS A 30 5.80 -2.33 -4.99
CA LYS A 30 5.84 -1.07 -5.77
C LYS A 30 4.44 -0.48 -6.03
N ALA A 31 3.45 -1.35 -6.24
CA ALA A 31 2.06 -0.95 -6.41
C ALA A 31 1.52 -0.18 -5.18
N THR A 32 1.83 -0.68 -3.99
CA THR A 32 1.48 -0.04 -2.71
C THR A 32 2.19 1.31 -2.57
N THR A 33 3.47 1.41 -2.94
CA THR A 33 4.18 2.70 -2.94
C THR A 33 3.55 3.73 -3.88
N VAL A 34 3.16 3.32 -5.09
CA VAL A 34 2.47 4.21 -6.04
C VAL A 34 1.12 4.65 -5.49
N TYR A 35 0.35 3.73 -4.91
CA TYR A 35 -0.91 4.07 -4.24
C TYR A 35 -0.72 5.11 -3.12
N LYS A 36 0.28 4.94 -2.23
CA LYS A 36 0.57 5.94 -1.18
C LYS A 36 0.83 7.33 -1.77
N ARG A 37 1.61 7.43 -2.85
CA ARG A 37 1.89 8.70 -3.55
C ARG A 37 0.66 9.30 -4.26
N LEU A 38 -0.17 8.47 -4.87
CA LEU A 38 -1.43 8.91 -5.48
C LEU A 38 -2.36 9.50 -4.41
N ARG A 39 -2.45 8.83 -3.27
CA ARG A 39 -3.23 9.30 -2.11
C ARG A 39 -2.72 10.62 -1.56
N GLU A 40 -1.40 10.77 -1.41
CA GLU A 40 -0.77 12.06 -1.05
C GLU A 40 -1.07 13.17 -2.06
N SER A 41 -1.28 12.81 -3.33
CA SER A 41 -1.66 13.73 -4.41
C SER A 41 -3.18 13.97 -4.50
N GLY A 42 -3.98 13.42 -3.58
CA GLY A 42 -5.42 13.60 -3.50
C GLY A 42 -6.26 12.59 -4.29
N LEU A 43 -5.65 11.55 -4.87
CA LEU A 43 -6.38 10.47 -5.54
C LEU A 43 -6.51 9.25 -4.62
N GLU A 44 -7.72 9.02 -4.11
CA GLU A 44 -8.04 7.84 -3.30
C GLU A 44 -8.55 6.71 -4.20
N LEU A 45 -7.99 5.50 -4.03
CA LEU A 45 -8.46 4.29 -4.70
C LEU A 45 -9.31 3.46 -3.75
N SER A 46 -10.16 2.57 -4.29
CA SER A 46 -11.11 1.79 -3.46
C SER A 46 -10.45 0.80 -2.49
N ARG A 47 -9.18 0.45 -2.70
CA ARG A 47 -8.36 -0.37 -1.80
C ARG A 47 -6.86 -0.20 -2.07
N VAL A 48 -6.04 -0.69 -1.15
CA VAL A 48 -4.57 -0.78 -1.31
C VAL A 48 -4.23 -1.88 -2.33
N PRO A 49 -3.57 -1.56 -3.46
CA PRO A 49 -3.12 -2.57 -4.41
C PRO A 49 -1.84 -3.24 -3.93
N LEU A 50 -1.79 -4.57 -4.07
CA LEU A 50 -0.60 -5.37 -3.74
C LEU A 50 0.21 -5.75 -4.99
N THR A 51 -0.39 -5.66 -6.17
CA THR A 51 0.23 -5.98 -7.47
C THR A 51 0.05 -4.83 -8.47
N GLY A 52 0.85 -4.86 -9.54
CA GLY A 52 0.75 -3.87 -10.62
C GLY A 52 -0.59 -3.95 -11.36
N GLU A 53 -1.10 -5.16 -11.56
CA GLU A 53 -2.40 -5.43 -12.20
C GLU A 53 -3.56 -4.87 -11.36
N GLU A 54 -3.54 -5.08 -10.04
CA GLU A 54 -4.53 -4.47 -9.15
C GLU A 54 -4.51 -2.95 -9.25
N LEU A 55 -3.33 -2.34 -9.21
CA LEU A 55 -3.19 -0.89 -9.32
C LEU A 55 -3.75 -0.38 -10.66
N ALA A 56 -3.40 -1.02 -11.77
CA ALA A 56 -3.86 -0.61 -13.10
C ALA A 56 -5.39 -0.66 -13.21
N LEU A 57 -6.03 -1.71 -12.68
CA LEU A 57 -7.49 -1.83 -12.64
C LEU A 57 -8.12 -0.71 -11.81
N LEU A 58 -7.61 -0.47 -10.59
CA LEU A 58 -8.16 0.52 -9.68
C LEU A 58 -8.02 1.96 -10.22
N VAL A 59 -6.88 2.29 -10.84
CA VAL A 59 -6.68 3.60 -11.46
C VAL A 59 -7.62 3.78 -12.66
N LYS A 60 -7.82 2.73 -13.46
CA LYS A 60 -8.79 2.76 -14.57
C LYS A 60 -10.22 3.01 -14.08
N GLU A 61 -10.64 2.33 -13.01
CA GLU A 61 -11.95 2.52 -12.39
C GLU A 61 -12.13 3.96 -11.87
N ALA A 62 -11.11 4.50 -11.19
CA ALA A 62 -11.15 5.87 -10.67
C ALA A 62 -11.18 6.95 -11.76
N SER A 63 -10.63 6.65 -12.95
CA SER A 63 -10.59 7.60 -14.09
C SER A 63 -11.90 7.66 -14.88
N LEU A 64 -12.89 6.82 -14.55
CA LEU A 64 -14.21 6.77 -15.19
C LEU A 64 -15.30 7.51 -14.40
N LEU A 65 -14.93 8.15 -13.29
CA LEU A 65 -15.80 8.96 -12.42
C LEU A 65 -15.58 10.45 -12.67
#